data_AF-A0A5P8JMM7-F1
#
_entry.id   AF-A0A5P8JMM7-F1
#
_cell.length_a   1.000
_cell.length_b   1.000
_cell.length_c   1.000
_cell.angle_alpha   90.00
_cell.angle_beta   90.00
_cell.angle_gamma   90.00
#
_symmetry.space_group_name_H-M   'P 1'
#
loop_
_entity.id
_entity.type
_entity.pdbx_description
1 polymer ?
#
loop_
_entity_poly.entity_id
_entity_poly.type
_entity_poly.pdbx_seq_one_letter_code
_entity_poly.pdbx_strand_id
1 'polypeptide(L)'
;MLQILLFWGGLAYFGFQDATTHSVPAQPFELWCLQIYLLSIPTHVLWWAPLIWWAGFSLLAHFNYLGSADAWLTGVLATQFAFIPLLWVLLIACFTGLIHATLLKQHQLPWIPHLAVGSLIVTLVQLI
;
A
#
# COMPACT_ATOMS: atom_id res chain seq x y z
N MET A 1 15.56 1.01 -10.95
CA MET A 1 15.67 -0.47 -10.84
C MET A 1 15.66 -0.95 -9.40
N LEU A 2 16.58 -0.48 -8.53
CA LEU A 2 16.60 -0.87 -7.11
C LEU A 2 15.26 -0.60 -6.38
N GLN A 3 14.68 0.60 -6.56
CA GLN A 3 13.40 0.97 -5.97
C GLN A 3 12.26 0.01 -6.35
N ILE A 4 12.19 -0.38 -7.63
CA ILE A 4 11.17 -1.30 -8.16
C ILE A 4 11.33 -2.69 -7.53
N LEU A 5 12.58 -3.17 -7.39
CA LEU A 5 12.86 -4.46 -6.74
C LEU A 5 12.49 -4.44 -5.25
N LEU A 6 12.80 -3.36 -4.54
CA LEU A 6 12.43 -3.19 -3.13
C LEU A 6 10.92 -3.07 -2.95
N PHE A 7 10.24 -2.35 -3.86
CA PHE A 7 8.80 -2.22 -3.88
C PHE A 7 8.13 -3.58 -4.06
N TRP A 8 8.38 -4.28 -5.17
CA TRP A 8 7.74 -5.57 -5.43
C TRP A 8 8.18 -6.67 -4.45
N GLY A 9 9.46 -6.68 -4.07
CA GLY A 9 9.99 -7.66 -3.12
C GLY A 9 9.34 -7.51 -1.74
N GLY A 10 9.24 -6.28 -1.22
CA GLY A 10 8.59 -6.06 0.07
C GLY A 10 7.08 -6.22 0.00
N LEU A 11 6.42 -5.79 -1.09
CA LEU A 11 4.98 -5.99 -1.28
C LEU A 11 4.62 -7.48 -1.30
N ALA A 12 5.45 -8.32 -1.95
CA ALA A 12 5.29 -9.77 -1.95
C ALA A 12 5.58 -10.38 -0.57
N TYR A 13 6.65 -9.97 0.09
CA TYR A 13 7.02 -10.47 1.43
C TYR A 13 5.97 -10.12 2.50
N PHE A 14 5.61 -8.84 2.62
CA PHE A 14 4.60 -8.38 3.57
C PHE A 14 3.20 -8.81 3.19
N GLY A 15 2.91 -8.94 1.89
CA GLY A 15 1.65 -9.54 1.42
C GLY A 15 1.54 -11.01 1.85
N PHE A 16 2.60 -11.80 1.68
CA PHE A 16 2.62 -13.18 2.16
C PHE A 16 2.48 -13.26 3.69
N GLN A 17 3.18 -12.40 4.42
CA GLN A 17 3.07 -12.35 5.87
C GLN A 17 1.64 -11.99 6.30
N ASP A 18 1.07 -10.92 5.74
CA ASP A 18 -0.31 -10.52 6.02
C ASP A 18 -1.33 -11.62 5.66
N ALA A 19 -1.13 -12.33 4.54
CA ALA A 19 -1.99 -13.45 4.15
C ALA A 19 -1.93 -14.64 5.13
N THR A 20 -0.80 -14.86 5.80
CA THR A 20 -0.59 -15.99 6.72
C THR A 20 -0.90 -15.65 8.18
N THR A 21 -0.53 -14.45 8.62
CA THR A 21 -0.65 -14.02 10.02
C THR A 21 -1.70 -12.94 10.25
N HIS A 22 -2.40 -12.49 9.21
CA HIS A 22 -3.40 -11.40 9.26
C HIS A 22 -2.87 -10.13 9.94
N SER A 23 -1.54 -9.95 9.90
CA SER A 23 -0.81 -8.90 10.58
C SER A 23 0.59 -8.82 9.99
N VAL A 24 1.17 -7.62 10.04
CA VAL A 24 2.57 -7.39 9.66
C VAL A 24 3.36 -6.83 10.85
N PRO A 25 4.64 -7.21 10.99
CA PRO A 25 5.50 -6.66 12.03
C PRO A 25 5.74 -5.18 11.75
N ALA A 26 5.28 -4.33 12.66
CA ALA A 26 5.19 -2.89 12.46
C ALA A 26 6.54 -2.24 12.08
N GLN A 27 7.59 -2.50 12.87
CA GLN A 27 8.91 -1.90 12.63
C GLN A 27 9.51 -2.21 11.25
N PRO A 28 9.69 -3.48 10.83
CA PRO A 28 10.26 -3.76 9.51
C PRO A 28 9.36 -3.28 8.36
N PHE A 29 8.05 -3.29 8.53
CA PHE A 29 7.11 -2.75 7.55
C PHE A 29 7.26 -1.23 7.39
N GLU A 30 7.28 -0.49 8.49
CA GLU A 30 7.48 0.96 8.48
C GLU A 30 8.83 1.35 7.90
N LEU A 31 9.91 0.62 8.25
CA LEU A 31 11.25 0.84 7.71
C LEU A 31 11.30 0.59 6.21
N TRP A 32 10.64 -0.46 5.72
CA TRP A 32 10.54 -0.73 4.29
C TRP A 32 9.79 0.38 3.54
N CYS A 33 8.64 0.80 4.06
CA CYS A 33 7.87 1.93 3.53
C CYS A 33 8.69 3.22 3.50
N LEU A 34 9.41 3.53 4.60
CA LEU A 34 10.31 4.68 4.68
C LEU A 34 11.43 4.59 3.64
N GLN A 35 12.03 3.42 3.45
CA GLN A 35 13.09 3.22 2.48
C GLN A 35 12.61 3.47 1.04
N ILE A 36 11.43 2.97 0.66
CA ILE A 36 10.83 3.25 -0.66
C ILE A 36 10.57 4.73 -0.84
N TYR A 37 10.02 5.38 0.18
CA TYR A 37 9.75 6.81 0.16
C TYR A 37 11.03 7.62 -0.03
N LEU A 38 12.08 7.35 0.74
CA LEU A 38 13.36 8.06 0.61
C LEU A 38 13.99 7.88 -0.78
N LEU A 39 13.85 6.70 -1.37
CA LEU A 39 14.33 6.43 -2.73
C LEU A 39 13.53 7.15 -3.82
N SER A 40 12.29 7.57 -3.54
CA SER A 40 11.43 8.27 -4.51
C SER A 40 11.60 9.80 -4.49
N ILE A 41 12.16 10.37 -3.41
CA ILE A 41 12.36 11.84 -3.29
C ILE A 41 13.12 12.43 -4.49
N PRO A 42 14.23 11.85 -4.97
CA PRO A 42 15.00 12.46 -6.06
C PRO A 42 14.28 12.44 -7.41
N THR A 43 13.28 11.56 -7.59
CA THR A 43 12.63 11.31 -8.88
C THR A 43 11.32 12.05 -9.07
N HIS A 44 10.73 12.60 -7.99
CA HIS A 44 9.41 13.26 -8.05
C HIS A 44 9.45 14.72 -7.59
N VAL A 45 8.89 15.60 -8.42
CA VAL A 45 8.74 17.04 -8.10
C VAL A 45 7.87 17.28 -6.86
N LEU A 46 6.88 16.42 -6.64
CA LEU A 46 5.91 16.50 -5.53
C LEU A 46 6.17 15.45 -4.45
N TRP A 47 7.43 15.29 -4.04
CA TRP A 47 7.85 14.33 -3.02
C TRP A 47 7.12 14.51 -1.67
N TRP A 48 6.62 15.72 -1.37
CA TRP A 48 5.94 16.04 -0.11
C TRP A 48 4.47 15.62 -0.06
N ALA A 49 3.80 15.37 -1.19
CA ALA A 49 2.38 15.05 -1.22
C ALA A 49 2.02 13.76 -0.42
N PRO A 50 2.79 12.66 -0.55
CA PRO A 50 2.66 11.49 0.33
C PRO A 50 2.71 11.80 1.82
N LEU A 51 3.56 12.73 2.27
CA LEU A 51 3.66 13.11 3.68
C LEU A 51 2.39 13.82 4.16
N ILE A 52 1.79 14.66 3.33
CA ILE A 52 0.54 15.34 3.68
C ILE A 52 -0.60 14.33 3.79
N TRP A 53 -0.68 13.37 2.86
CA TRP A 53 -1.67 12.30 2.95
C TRP A 53 -1.45 11.43 4.16
N TRP A 54 -0.21 11.01 4.42
CA TRP A 54 0.11 10.26 5.62
C TRP A 54 -0.28 11.03 6.88
N ALA A 55 0.12 12.30 7.01
CA ALA A 55 -0.23 13.12 8.16
C ALA A 55 -1.75 13.24 8.34
N GLY A 56 -2.49 13.48 7.26
CA GLY A 56 -3.95 13.55 7.27
C GLY A 56 -4.61 12.23 7.69
N PHE A 57 -4.20 11.12 7.08
CA PHE A 57 -4.74 9.80 7.40
C PHE A 57 -4.31 9.31 8.78
N SER A 58 -3.10 9.61 9.25
CA SER A 58 -2.63 9.30 10.61
C SER A 58 -3.42 10.08 11.66
N LEU A 59 -3.73 11.35 11.38
CA LEU A 59 -4.56 12.17 12.26
C LEU A 59 -5.99 11.60 12.33
N LEU A 60 -6.58 11.22 11.18
CA LEU A 60 -7.88 10.55 11.14
C LEU A 60 -7.84 9.17 11.82
N ALA A 61 -6.74 8.43 11.68
CA ALA A 61 -6.56 7.12 12.27
C ALA A 61 -6.45 7.19 13.80
N HIS A 62 -5.82 8.23 14.34
CA HIS A 62 -5.74 8.49 15.77
C HIS A 62 -7.14 8.61 16.41
N PHE A 63 -8.10 9.24 15.70
CA PHE A 63 -9.46 9.42 16.21
C PHE A 63 -10.38 8.21 15.99
N ASN A 64 -10.08 7.34 15.02
CA ASN A 64 -10.98 6.27 14.58
C ASN A 64 -10.43 4.84 14.78
N TYR A 65 -9.30 4.67 15.47
CA TYR A 65 -8.61 3.37 15.62
C TYR A 65 -8.30 2.69 14.27
N LEU A 66 -8.05 3.48 13.23
CA LEU A 66 -7.67 2.93 11.92
C LEU A 66 -6.17 2.61 11.90
N GLY A 67 -5.77 1.69 11.01
CA GLY A 67 -4.37 1.30 10.85
C GLY A 67 -3.52 2.44 10.29
N SER A 68 -2.71 3.08 11.14
CA SER A 68 -1.71 4.07 10.71
C SER A 68 -0.69 3.51 9.71
N ALA A 69 -0.44 2.20 9.77
CA ALA A 69 0.40 1.47 8.84
C ALA A 69 -0.18 1.41 7.42
N ASP A 70 -1.49 1.19 7.28
CA ASP A 70 -2.17 1.16 5.97
C ASP A 70 -2.21 2.54 5.32
N ALA A 71 -2.41 3.57 6.15
CA ALA A 71 -2.29 4.96 5.74
C ALA A 71 -0.88 5.28 5.22
N TRP A 72 0.16 4.80 5.92
CA TRP A 72 1.55 4.99 5.48
C TRP A 72 1.82 4.27 4.17
N LEU A 73 1.41 3.00 4.03
CA LEU A 73 1.55 2.25 2.79
C LEU A 73 0.84 2.92 1.61
N THR A 74 -0.36 3.46 1.83
CA THR A 74 -1.10 4.21 0.81
C THR A 74 -0.34 5.47 0.38
N GLY A 75 0.26 6.18 1.33
CA GLY A 75 1.17 7.30 1.04
C GLY A 75 2.40 6.86 0.23
N VAL A 76 3.01 5.73 0.56
CA VAL A 76 4.14 5.20 -0.21
C VAL A 76 3.70 4.77 -1.62
N LEU A 77 2.54 4.14 -1.78
CA LEU A 77 1.98 3.82 -3.11
C LEU A 77 1.75 5.07 -3.97
N ALA A 78 1.39 6.20 -3.37
CA ALA A 78 1.29 7.47 -4.06
C ALA A 78 2.61 7.98 -4.65
N THR A 79 3.75 7.49 -4.16
CA THR A 79 5.06 7.77 -4.78
C THR A 79 5.30 6.92 -6.04
N GLN A 80 4.61 5.78 -6.18
CA GLN A 80 4.81 4.84 -7.29
C GLN A 80 3.80 5.06 -8.41
N PHE A 81 2.61 5.56 -8.08
CA PHE A 81 1.50 5.74 -9.01
C PHE A 81 1.09 7.21 -9.07
N ALA A 82 0.74 7.68 -10.27
CA ALA A 82 0.03 8.95 -10.40
C ALA A 82 -1.36 8.86 -9.74
N PHE A 83 -2.00 10.01 -9.46
CA PHE A 83 -3.24 10.08 -8.70
C PHE A 83 -4.36 9.16 -9.24
N ILE A 84 -4.66 9.23 -10.53
CA ILE A 84 -5.71 8.41 -11.15
C ILE A 84 -5.38 6.90 -11.07
N PRO A 85 -4.18 6.44 -11.50
CA PRO A 85 -3.75 5.05 -11.30
C PRO A 85 -3.82 4.57 -9.85
N LEU A 86 -3.44 5.40 -8.88
CA LEU A 86 -3.53 5.06 -7.46
C LEU A 86 -4.98 4.81 -7.02
N LEU A 87 -5.92 5.64 -7.46
CA LEU A 87 -7.34 5.42 -7.18
C LEU A 87 -7.82 4.07 -7.73
N TRP A 88 -7.36 3.69 -8.91
CA TRP A 88 -7.65 2.36 -9.47
C TRP A 88 -7.04 1.23 -8.64
N VAL A 89 -5.79 1.38 -8.18
CA VAL A 89 -5.16 0.40 -7.28
C VAL A 89 -6.01 0.20 -6.02
N LEU A 90 -6.38 1.29 -5.35
CA LEU A 90 -7.18 1.24 -4.12
C LEU A 90 -8.58 0.67 -4.39
N LEU A 91 -9.22 1.07 -5.49
CA LEU A 91 -10.53 0.57 -5.87
C LEU A 91 -10.51 -0.94 -6.11
N ILE A 92 -9.53 -1.43 -6.89
CA ILE A 92 -9.36 -2.86 -7.14
C ILE A 92 -9.11 -3.60 -5.83
N ALA A 93 -8.21 -3.10 -4.97
CA ALA A 93 -7.92 -3.71 -3.68
C ALA A 93 -9.15 -3.77 -2.76
N CYS A 94 -9.97 -2.71 -2.73
CA CYS A 94 -11.24 -2.70 -2.01
C CYS A 94 -12.22 -3.73 -2.56
N PHE A 95 -12.37 -3.82 -3.90
CA PHE A 95 -13.26 -4.80 -4.51
C PHE A 95 -12.82 -6.24 -4.26
N THR A 96 -11.54 -6.55 -4.46
CA THR A 96 -11.02 -7.91 -4.21
C THR A 96 -11.10 -8.25 -2.73
N GLY A 97 -10.84 -7.28 -1.84
CA GLY A 97 -11.02 -7.41 -0.41
C GLY A 97 -12.46 -7.73 -0.02
N LEU A 98 -13.44 -6.97 -0.54
CA LEU A 98 -14.87 -7.21 -0.27
C LEU A 98 -15.34 -8.56 -0.80
N ILE A 99 -14.94 -8.95 -2.01
CA ILE A 99 -15.25 -10.27 -2.57
C ILE A 99 -14.66 -11.37 -1.68
N HIS A 100 -13.41 -11.21 -1.24
CA HIS A 100 -12.75 -12.16 -0.36
C HIS A 100 -13.46 -12.28 1.00
N ALA A 101 -13.81 -11.14 1.62
CA ALA A 101 -14.52 -11.11 2.90
C ALA A 101 -15.88 -11.80 2.83
N THR A 102 -16.63 -11.53 1.76
CA THR A 102 -17.99 -12.05 1.58
C THR A 102 -17.99 -13.54 1.25
N LEU A 103 -17.05 -14.01 0.41
CA LEU A 103 -16.95 -15.42 0.05
C LEU A 103 -16.41 -16.29 1.18
N LEU A 104 -15.37 -15.84 1.89
CA LEU A 104 -14.73 -16.63 2.96
C LEU A 104 -15.30 -16.35 4.36
N LYS A 105 -16.25 -15.40 4.48
CA LYS A 105 -16.86 -14.98 5.76
C LYS A 105 -15.81 -14.60 6.81
N GLN A 106 -14.69 -14.01 6.38
CA GLN A 106 -13.62 -13.58 7.26
C GLN A 106 -13.84 -12.13 7.72
N HIS A 107 -13.75 -11.90 9.02
CA HIS A 107 -13.84 -10.56 9.61
C HIS A 107 -12.53 -9.76 9.48
N GLN A 108 -11.38 -10.45 9.45
CA GLN A 108 -10.07 -9.84 9.27
C GLN A 108 -9.61 -10.06 7.84
N LEU A 109 -9.38 -8.96 7.13
CA LEU A 109 -8.97 -8.97 5.74
C LEU A 109 -7.47 -8.73 5.65
N PRO A 110 -6.71 -9.63 4.99
CA PRO A 110 -5.32 -9.34 4.67
C PRO A 110 -5.29 -8.31 3.55
N TRP A 111 -5.09 -7.05 3.90
CA TRP A 111 -5.19 -5.89 3.01
C TRP A 111 -4.05 -5.82 1.99
N ILE A 112 -2.83 -6.20 2.39
CA ILE A 112 -1.62 -6.03 1.58
C ILE A 112 -1.63 -6.91 0.32
N PRO A 113 -2.08 -8.19 0.36
CA PRO A 113 -2.27 -8.99 -0.85
C PRO A 113 -3.20 -8.34 -1.88
N HIS A 114 -4.30 -7.74 -1.43
CA HIS A 114 -5.26 -7.07 -2.32
C HIS A 114 -4.65 -5.81 -2.94
N LEU A 115 -3.88 -5.05 -2.17
CA LEU A 115 -3.07 -3.95 -2.71
C LEU A 115 -2.03 -4.43 -3.71
N ALA A 116 -1.41 -5.60 -3.49
CA ALA A 116 -0.46 -6.18 -4.41
C ALA A 116 -1.10 -6.55 -5.75
N VAL A 117 -2.28 -7.16 -5.72
CA VAL A 117 -3.07 -7.47 -6.91
C VAL A 117 -3.47 -6.20 -7.65
N GLY A 118 -4.02 -5.20 -6.95
CA GLY A 118 -4.38 -3.92 -7.55
C GLY A 118 -3.19 -3.22 -8.20
N SER A 119 -2.06 -3.16 -7.49
CA SER A 119 -0.81 -2.59 -7.99
C SER A 119 -0.32 -3.31 -9.24
N LEU A 120 -0.41 -4.64 -9.28
CA LEU A 120 0.07 -5.45 -10.40
C LEU A 120 -0.79 -5.20 -11.65
N ILE A 121 -2.11 -5.24 -11.50
CA ILE A 121 -3.05 -5.00 -12.60
C ILE A 121 -2.83 -3.62 -13.19
N VAL A 122 -2.77 -2.57 -12.37
CA VAL A 122 -2.58 -1.20 -12.86
C VAL A 122 -1.23 -1.04 -13.54
N THR A 123 -0.16 -1.61 -12.96
CA THR A 123 1.17 -1.57 -13.59
C THR A 123 1.16 -2.25 -14.97
N LEU A 124 0.52 -3.42 -15.10
CA LEU A 124 0.40 -4.12 -16.38
C LEU A 124 -0.40 -3.31 -17.40
N VAL A 125 -1.49 -2.67 -16.99
CA VAL A 125 -2.30 -1.81 -17.88
C VAL A 125 -1.52 -0.60 -18.35
N GLN A 126 -0.68 0.00 -17.50
CA GLN A 126 0.16 1.15 -17.86
C GLN A 126 1.34 0.80 -18.78
N LEU A 127 1.69 -0.49 -18.89
CA LEU A 127 2.75 -0.96 -19.78
C LEU A 127 2.27 -1.22 -21.22
N ILE A 128 0.95 -1.29 -21.44
CA ILE A 128 0.30 -1.49 -22.73
C ILE A 128 0.03 -0.13 -23.38
#